data_AF-A0AAU9LIK4-F1
#
_entry.id   AF-A0AAU9LIK4-F1
#
_cell.length_a   1.000
_cell.length_b   1.000
_cell.length_c   1.000
_cell.angle_alpha   90.00
_cell.angle_beta   90.00
_cell.angle_gamma   90.00
#
_symmetry.space_group_name_H-M   'P 1'
#
loop_
_entity.id
_entity.type
_entity.pdbx_description
1 polymer ?
#
loop_
_entity_poly.entity_id
_entity_poly.type
_entity_poly.pdbx_seq_one_letter_code
_entity_poly.pdbx_strand_id
1 'polypeptide(L)'
;MLAGEKSAVEDQVVTLDMEVDRLSQQVQCLEANKGTLEGCLRQQSEHMESEALKRNTLEEDLAWVLQKGVIRVVDRVIESGDFSLGIRRMKSACVVAGMESGKEAVRKQLAIGHFNPSESNDVIQSAHTMRASIKACAQTDFVSYLRLGELDLTSLRQLCCDSNSEGPVLDSGSGGVGPSSLPHGN
;
A
#
# COMPACT_ATOMS: atom_id res chain seq x y z
N MET A 1 76.28 -37.84 46.28
CA MET A 1 75.09 -38.18 45.47
C MET A 1 73.89 -37.36 45.91
N LEU A 2 73.48 -37.45 47.17
CA LEU A 2 72.31 -36.75 47.74
C LEU A 2 72.24 -35.22 47.52
N ALA A 3 73.38 -34.51 47.58
CA ALA A 3 73.39 -33.05 47.40
C ALA A 3 73.01 -32.62 45.96
N GLY A 4 73.35 -33.42 44.95
CA GLY A 4 73.01 -33.14 43.55
C GLY A 4 71.54 -33.39 43.25
N GLU A 5 70.97 -34.46 43.81
CA GLU A 5 69.54 -34.77 43.69
C GLU A 5 68.67 -33.68 44.36
N LYS A 6 69.11 -33.17 45.51
CA LYS A 6 68.44 -32.05 46.19
C LYS A 6 68.39 -30.79 45.31
N SER A 7 69.52 -30.39 44.73
CA SER A 7 69.59 -29.21 43.86
C SER A 7 68.67 -29.37 42.64
N ALA A 8 68.65 -30.56 42.02
CA ALA A 8 67.80 -30.82 40.86
C ALA A 8 66.30 -30.73 41.21
N VAL A 9 65.89 -31.17 42.41
CA VAL A 9 64.51 -31.04 42.89
C VAL A 9 64.17 -29.57 43.16
N GLU A 10 65.08 -28.79 43.77
CA GLU A 10 64.88 -27.36 44.00
C GLU A 10 64.67 -26.60 42.68
N ASP A 11 65.48 -26.88 41.65
CA ASP A 11 65.34 -26.27 40.32
C ASP A 11 64.01 -26.64 39.65
N GLN A 12 63.56 -27.89 39.81
CA GLN A 12 62.26 -28.35 39.32
C GLN A 12 61.10 -27.63 40.03
N VAL A 13 61.19 -27.46 41.35
CA VAL A 13 60.17 -26.73 42.13
C VAL A 13 60.08 -25.28 41.66
N VAL A 14 61.20 -24.59 41.45
CA VAL A 14 61.21 -23.22 40.92
C VAL A 14 60.58 -23.16 39.52
N THR A 15 60.92 -24.13 38.66
CA THR A 15 60.35 -24.19 37.31
C THR A 15 58.83 -24.40 37.33
N LEU A 16 58.34 -25.30 38.19
CA LEU A 16 56.91 -25.55 38.36
C LEU A 16 56.18 -24.34 38.93
N ASP A 17 56.77 -23.62 39.87
CA ASP A 17 56.19 -22.41 40.48
C ASP A 17 55.99 -21.31 39.42
N MET A 18 57.02 -21.06 38.60
CA MET A 18 56.92 -20.14 37.46
C MET A 18 55.83 -20.56 36.46
N GLU A 19 55.66 -21.87 36.24
CA GLU A 19 54.64 -22.39 35.34
C GLU A 19 53.21 -22.25 35.93
N VAL A 20 53.04 -22.48 37.22
CA VAL A 20 51.77 -22.25 37.95
C VAL A 20 51.38 -20.78 37.87
N ASP A 21 52.32 -19.86 38.12
CA ASP A 21 52.06 -18.42 38.01
C ASP A 21 51.65 -18.01 36.59
N ARG A 22 52.36 -18.53 35.57
CA ARG A 22 52.03 -18.29 34.17
C ARG A 22 50.62 -18.79 33.84
N LEU A 23 50.26 -19.99 34.28
CA LEU A 23 48.93 -20.57 34.05
C LEU A 23 47.85 -19.78 34.80
N SER A 24 48.11 -19.36 36.03
CA SER A 24 47.22 -18.53 36.83
C SER A 24 46.89 -17.21 36.11
N GLN A 25 47.91 -16.53 35.58
CA GLN A 25 47.72 -15.31 34.78
C GLN A 25 46.93 -15.58 33.48
N GLN A 26 47.18 -16.69 32.81
CA GLN A 26 46.41 -17.07 31.61
C GLN A 26 44.94 -17.32 31.93
N VAL A 27 44.62 -18.00 33.04
CA VAL A 27 43.24 -18.22 33.48
C VAL A 27 42.54 -16.90 33.76
N GLN A 28 43.18 -15.98 34.49
CA GLN A 28 42.61 -14.65 34.76
C GLN A 28 42.34 -13.87 33.48
N CYS A 29 43.27 -13.88 32.51
CA CYS A 29 43.06 -13.27 31.20
C CYS A 29 41.89 -13.89 30.43
N LEU A 30 41.77 -15.22 30.45
CA LEU A 30 40.67 -15.93 29.80
C LEU A 30 39.32 -15.63 30.46
N GLU A 31 39.26 -15.52 31.79
CA GLU A 31 38.05 -15.13 32.53
C GLU A 31 37.61 -13.71 32.19
N ALA A 32 38.54 -12.76 32.11
CA ALA A 32 38.25 -11.39 31.68
C ALA A 32 37.73 -11.32 30.24
N ASN A 33 38.35 -12.07 29.32
CA ASN A 33 37.91 -12.17 27.93
C ASN A 33 36.52 -12.81 27.81
N LYS A 34 36.27 -13.87 28.59
CA LYS A 34 34.96 -14.51 28.67
C LYS A 34 33.88 -13.51 29.10
N GLY A 35 34.11 -12.76 30.17
CA GLY A 35 33.16 -11.74 30.63
C GLY A 35 32.89 -10.64 29.59
N THR A 36 33.93 -10.24 28.85
CA THR A 36 33.80 -9.28 27.74
C THR A 36 32.95 -9.83 26.60
N LEU A 37 33.18 -11.08 26.20
CA LEU A 37 32.40 -11.76 25.16
C LEU A 37 30.93 -11.94 25.57
N GLU A 38 30.67 -12.33 26.82
CA GLU A 38 29.30 -12.45 27.36
C GLU A 38 28.57 -11.10 27.35
N GLY A 39 29.28 -10.00 27.66
CA GLY A 39 28.73 -8.65 27.55
C GLY A 39 28.39 -8.27 26.10
N CYS A 40 29.29 -8.55 25.16
CA CYS A 40 29.08 -8.29 23.74
C CYS A 40 27.89 -9.09 23.18
N LEU A 41 27.78 -10.38 23.52
CA LEU A 41 26.67 -11.23 23.11
C LEU A 41 25.32 -10.72 23.64
N ARG A 42 25.27 -10.26 24.89
CA ARG A 42 24.04 -9.69 25.47
C ARG A 42 23.62 -8.42 24.73
N GLN A 43 24.56 -7.51 24.50
CA GLN A 43 24.30 -6.28 23.75
C GLN A 43 23.82 -6.57 22.32
N GLN A 44 24.42 -7.56 21.65
CA GLN A 44 23.99 -7.98 20.32
C GLN A 44 22.59 -8.58 20.34
N SER A 45 22.27 -9.39 21.36
CA SER A 45 20.92 -9.96 21.53
C SER A 45 19.87 -8.87 21.72
N GLU A 46 20.10 -7.91 22.61
CA GLU A 46 19.21 -6.77 22.84
C GLU A 46 19.02 -5.93 21.58
N HIS A 47 20.10 -5.69 20.81
CA HIS A 47 20.02 -4.98 19.54
C HIS A 47 19.16 -5.72 18.51
N MET A 48 19.32 -7.04 18.38
CA MET A 48 18.51 -7.85 17.45
C MET A 48 17.03 -7.84 17.84
N GLU A 49 16.71 -7.91 19.13
CA GLU A 49 15.33 -7.84 19.62
C GLU A 49 14.69 -6.47 19.35
N SER A 50 15.44 -5.38 19.58
CA SER A 50 15.00 -4.02 19.26
C SER A 50 14.70 -3.84 17.77
N GLU A 51 15.59 -4.34 16.89
CA GLU A 51 15.39 -4.29 15.44
C GLU A 51 14.22 -5.16 14.98
N ALA A 52 14.02 -6.33 15.58
CA ALA A 52 12.87 -7.19 15.29
C ALA A 52 11.55 -6.50 15.64
N LEU A 53 11.47 -5.81 16.78
CA LEU A 53 10.29 -5.04 17.17
C LEU A 53 9.99 -3.92 16.16
N LYS A 54 11.01 -3.16 15.75
CA LYS A 54 10.84 -2.10 14.74
C LYS A 54 10.34 -2.65 13.40
N ARG A 55 10.85 -3.80 12.96
CA ARG A 55 10.38 -4.45 11.72
C ARG A 55 8.91 -4.86 11.84
N ASN A 56 8.52 -5.48 12.95
CA ASN A 56 7.13 -5.88 13.17
C ASN A 56 6.18 -4.67 13.12
N THR A 57 6.55 -3.55 13.76
CA THR A 57 5.75 -2.32 13.69
C THR A 57 5.65 -1.77 12.25
N LEU A 58 6.74 -1.82 11.49
CA LEU A 58 6.73 -1.37 10.09
C LEU A 58 5.87 -2.27 9.21
N GLU A 59 5.88 -3.59 9.44
CA GLU A 59 5.02 -4.54 8.74
C GLU A 59 3.54 -4.31 9.04
N GLU A 60 3.19 -4.04 10.31
CA GLU A 60 1.83 -3.67 10.72
C GLU A 60 1.38 -2.35 10.07
N ASP A 61 2.22 -1.33 10.08
CA ASP A 61 1.95 -0.03 9.44
C ASP A 61 1.74 -0.20 7.91
N LEU A 62 2.58 -1.00 7.26
CA LEU A 62 2.46 -1.29 5.83
C LEU A 62 1.17 -2.06 5.52
N ALA A 63 0.85 -3.08 6.31
CA ALA A 63 -0.38 -3.83 6.16
C ALA A 63 -1.61 -2.93 6.32
N TRP A 64 -1.59 -2.02 7.31
CA TRP A 64 -2.65 -1.04 7.51
C TRP A 64 -2.78 -0.08 6.33
N VAL A 65 -1.67 0.43 5.80
CA VAL A 65 -1.65 1.30 4.62
C VAL A 65 -2.20 0.59 3.39
N LEU A 66 -1.77 -0.66 3.14
CA LEU A 66 -2.25 -1.45 2.02
C LEU A 66 -3.74 -1.78 2.15
N GLN A 67 -4.22 -2.09 3.35
CA GLN A 67 -5.62 -2.43 3.55
C GLN A 67 -6.53 -1.20 3.54
N LYS A 68 -6.21 -0.16 4.32
CA LYS A 68 -7.07 1.01 4.49
C LYS A 68 -6.82 2.08 3.45
N GLY A 69 -5.57 2.29 3.05
CA GLY A 69 -5.21 3.29 2.05
C GLY A 69 -5.70 2.93 0.66
N VAL A 70 -5.51 1.68 0.21
CA VAL A 70 -5.98 1.25 -1.11
C VAL A 70 -7.50 1.34 -1.22
N ILE A 71 -8.24 0.86 -0.20
CA ILE A 71 -9.70 0.95 -0.19
C ILE A 71 -10.16 2.41 -0.31
N ARG A 72 -9.57 3.32 0.48
CA ARG A 72 -9.95 4.74 0.43
C ARG A 72 -9.61 5.42 -0.89
N VAL A 73 -8.46 5.10 -1.48
CA VAL A 73 -8.12 5.61 -2.82
C VAL A 73 -9.18 5.13 -3.81
N VAL A 74 -9.54 3.85 -3.79
CA VAL A 74 -10.58 3.29 -4.67
C VAL A 74 -11.94 3.98 -4.43
N ASP A 75 -12.36 4.16 -3.18
CA ASP A 75 -13.60 4.84 -2.84
C ASP A 75 -13.60 6.27 -3.40
N ARG A 76 -12.52 7.01 -3.21
CA ARG A 76 -12.39 8.39 -3.72
C ARG A 76 -12.39 8.46 -5.24
N VAL A 77 -11.81 7.45 -5.91
CA VAL A 77 -11.89 7.33 -7.37
C VAL A 77 -13.32 7.09 -7.82
N ILE A 78 -14.04 6.17 -7.17
CA ILE A 78 -15.44 5.84 -7.49
C ILE A 78 -16.34 7.06 -7.27
N GLU A 79 -16.14 7.79 -6.17
CA GLU A 79 -16.88 8.99 -5.83
C GLU A 79 -16.50 10.20 -6.69
N SER A 80 -15.38 10.14 -7.43
CA SER A 80 -14.97 11.26 -8.26
C SER A 80 -15.98 11.53 -9.38
N GLY A 81 -16.36 12.80 -9.51
CA GLY A 81 -17.27 13.27 -10.55
C GLY A 81 -16.77 12.91 -11.95
N ASP A 82 -15.45 12.95 -12.17
CA ASP A 82 -14.84 12.63 -13.45
C ASP A 82 -14.90 11.14 -13.78
N PHE A 83 -14.65 10.24 -12.81
CA PHE A 83 -14.83 8.80 -13.02
C PHE A 83 -16.29 8.48 -13.34
N SER A 84 -17.23 8.98 -12.55
CA SER A 84 -18.66 8.76 -12.79
C SER A 84 -19.13 9.33 -14.14
N LEU A 85 -18.61 10.49 -14.56
CA LEU A 85 -18.86 11.08 -15.86
C LEU A 85 -18.26 10.24 -16.99
N GLY A 86 -17.06 9.70 -16.82
CA GLY A 86 -16.41 8.77 -17.73
C GLY A 86 -17.25 7.51 -17.95
N ILE A 87 -17.70 6.86 -16.87
CA ILE A 87 -18.61 5.71 -16.91
C ILE A 87 -19.92 6.07 -17.63
N ARG A 88 -20.50 7.24 -17.35
CA ARG A 88 -21.72 7.71 -18.01
C ARG A 88 -21.54 7.90 -19.52
N ARG A 89 -20.44 8.53 -19.94
CA ARG A 89 -20.10 8.73 -21.36
C ARG A 89 -19.90 7.40 -22.07
N MET A 90 -19.18 6.47 -21.43
CA MET A 90 -18.97 5.12 -21.95
C MET A 90 -20.30 4.38 -22.14
N LYS A 91 -21.18 4.42 -21.13
CA LYS A 91 -22.53 3.83 -21.23
C LYS A 91 -23.32 4.45 -22.39
N SER A 92 -23.30 5.77 -22.53
CA SER A 92 -23.99 6.48 -23.62
C SER A 92 -23.45 6.07 -25.00
N ALA A 93 -22.13 5.97 -25.14
CA ALA A 93 -21.49 5.57 -26.40
C ALA A 93 -21.88 4.13 -26.78
N CYS A 94 -21.91 3.20 -25.81
CA CYS A 94 -22.39 1.83 -26.04
C CYS A 94 -23.85 1.79 -26.49
N VAL A 95 -24.74 2.59 -25.87
CA VAL A 95 -26.15 2.68 -26.27
C VAL A 95 -26.29 3.21 -27.71
N VAL A 96 -25.60 4.32 -28.03
CA VAL A 96 -25.63 4.90 -29.38
C VAL A 96 -25.11 3.92 -30.41
N ALA A 97 -23.95 3.29 -30.16
CA ALA A 97 -23.38 2.29 -31.06
C ALA A 97 -24.31 1.10 -31.28
N GLY A 98 -24.96 0.60 -30.21
CA GLY A 98 -25.96 -0.46 -30.30
C GLY A 98 -27.18 -0.05 -31.13
N MET A 99 -27.70 1.17 -30.92
CA MET A 99 -28.84 1.69 -31.68
C MET A 99 -28.52 1.91 -33.16
N GLU A 100 -27.34 2.46 -33.48
CA GLU A 100 -26.92 2.64 -34.88
C GLU A 100 -26.70 1.32 -35.59
N SER A 101 -26.05 0.36 -34.92
CA SER A 101 -25.89 -1.00 -35.45
C SER A 101 -27.25 -1.67 -35.70
N GLY A 102 -28.21 -1.52 -34.79
CA GLY A 102 -29.57 -2.02 -34.96
C GLY A 102 -30.33 -1.35 -36.11
N LYS A 103 -30.26 -0.02 -36.23
CA LYS A 103 -30.88 0.72 -37.34
C LYS A 103 -30.30 0.30 -38.69
N GLU A 104 -28.99 0.12 -38.77
CA GLU A 104 -28.31 -0.26 -40.00
C GLU A 104 -28.63 -1.69 -40.41
N ALA A 105 -28.70 -2.62 -39.45
CA ALA A 105 -29.16 -3.98 -39.70
C ALA A 105 -30.59 -3.98 -40.28
N VAL A 106 -31.51 -3.20 -39.71
CA VAL A 106 -32.88 -3.08 -40.23
C VAL A 106 -32.90 -2.49 -41.64
N ARG A 107 -32.11 -1.44 -41.93
CA ARG A 107 -32.05 -0.87 -43.29
C ARG A 107 -31.55 -1.86 -44.33
N LYS A 108 -30.49 -2.60 -44.03
CA LYS A 108 -29.93 -3.62 -44.94
C LYS A 108 -30.92 -4.74 -45.23
N GLN A 109 -31.68 -5.15 -44.23
CA GLN A 109 -32.74 -6.16 -44.39
C GLN A 109 -33.91 -5.64 -45.23
N LEU A 110 -34.30 -4.38 -45.03
CA LEU A 110 -35.35 -3.75 -45.83
C LEU A 110 -34.93 -3.59 -47.30
N ALA A 111 -33.67 -3.27 -47.56
CA ALA A 111 -33.15 -3.04 -48.90
C ALA A 111 -33.04 -4.33 -49.74
N ILE A 112 -32.83 -5.48 -49.11
CA ILE A 112 -32.63 -6.78 -49.80
C ILE A 112 -33.96 -7.55 -49.94
N GLY A 113 -35.03 -7.12 -49.25
CA GLY A 113 -36.36 -7.77 -49.32
C GLY A 113 -36.39 -9.18 -48.71
N HIS A 114 -35.29 -9.65 -48.14
CA HIS A 114 -35.18 -10.96 -47.50
C HIS A 114 -34.42 -10.81 -46.18
N PHE A 115 -35.17 -10.75 -45.07
CA PHE A 115 -34.57 -10.75 -43.75
C PHE A 115 -34.20 -12.18 -43.38
N ASN A 116 -32.90 -12.50 -43.42
CA ASN A 116 -32.37 -13.73 -42.83
C ASN A 116 -31.44 -13.35 -41.66
N PRO A 117 -31.88 -13.50 -40.39
CA PRO A 117 -31.12 -13.06 -39.21
C PRO A 117 -29.79 -13.80 -38.97
N SER A 118 -29.46 -14.81 -39.77
CA SER A 118 -28.33 -15.71 -39.54
C SER A 118 -26.99 -15.30 -40.18
N GLU A 119 -26.94 -14.27 -41.03
CA GLU A 119 -25.72 -13.94 -41.83
C GLU A 119 -25.14 -12.52 -41.61
N SER A 120 -25.36 -11.90 -40.46
CA SER A 120 -24.99 -10.50 -40.24
C SER A 120 -23.50 -10.29 -39.87
N ASN A 121 -22.67 -10.05 -40.88
CA ASN A 121 -21.28 -9.57 -40.75
C ASN A 121 -21.15 -8.21 -40.00
N ASP A 122 -22.26 -7.48 -39.82
CA ASP A 122 -22.31 -6.18 -39.12
C ASP A 122 -22.14 -6.28 -37.59
N VAL A 123 -22.42 -7.44 -37.01
CA VAL A 123 -22.18 -7.70 -35.58
C VAL A 123 -20.68 -7.65 -35.28
N ILE A 124 -19.85 -8.05 -36.25
CA ILE A 124 -18.39 -8.08 -36.12
C ILE A 124 -17.82 -6.65 -36.08
N GLN A 125 -18.34 -5.74 -36.90
CA GLN A 125 -17.89 -4.34 -36.94
C GLN A 125 -18.26 -3.56 -35.66
N SER A 126 -19.48 -3.79 -35.15
CA SER A 126 -19.95 -3.21 -33.88
C SER A 126 -19.13 -3.71 -32.68
N ALA A 127 -18.87 -5.01 -32.65
CA ALA A 127 -18.00 -5.63 -31.63
C ALA A 127 -16.57 -5.07 -31.68
N HIS A 128 -16.03 -4.79 -32.88
CA HIS A 128 -14.70 -4.20 -33.03
C HIS A 128 -14.64 -2.78 -32.45
N THR A 129 -15.65 -1.95 -32.71
CA THR A 129 -15.72 -0.57 -32.20
C THR A 129 -15.88 -0.52 -30.69
N MET A 130 -16.71 -1.42 -30.14
CA MET A 130 -16.88 -1.58 -28.70
C MET A 130 -15.58 -2.07 -28.03
N ARG A 131 -14.90 -3.04 -28.65
CA ARG A 131 -13.59 -3.53 -28.20
C ARG A 131 -12.52 -2.44 -28.23
N ALA A 132 -12.48 -1.60 -29.27
CA ALA A 132 -11.56 -0.48 -29.36
C ALA A 132 -11.81 0.58 -28.27
N SER A 133 -13.08 0.86 -27.97
CA SER A 133 -13.47 1.81 -26.92
C SER A 133 -13.14 1.30 -25.51
N ILE A 134 -13.39 0.01 -25.24
CA ILE A 134 -12.98 -0.66 -24.00
C ILE A 134 -11.45 -0.63 -23.87
N LYS A 135 -10.73 -0.92 -24.96
CA LYS A 135 -9.27 -0.89 -24.98
C LYS A 135 -8.73 0.52 -24.69
N ALA A 136 -9.29 1.56 -25.29
CA ALA A 136 -8.89 2.94 -25.03
C ALA A 136 -9.17 3.36 -23.58
N CYS A 137 -10.31 2.94 -23.01
CA CYS A 137 -10.64 3.16 -21.61
C CYS A 137 -9.65 2.44 -20.67
N ALA A 138 -9.33 1.18 -20.94
CA ALA A 138 -8.35 0.41 -20.17
C ALA A 138 -6.91 0.94 -20.28
N GLN A 139 -6.59 1.63 -21.39
CA GLN A 139 -5.30 2.27 -21.62
C GLN A 139 -5.26 3.72 -21.12
N THR A 140 -6.35 4.25 -20.58
CA THR A 140 -6.35 5.58 -19.98
C THR A 140 -5.50 5.55 -18.73
N ASP A 141 -4.52 6.44 -18.65
CA ASP A 141 -3.64 6.56 -17.48
C ASP A 141 -4.41 7.21 -16.33
N PHE A 142 -5.11 6.38 -15.57
CA PHE A 142 -5.84 6.81 -14.38
C PHE A 142 -4.90 7.38 -13.31
N VAL A 143 -3.63 6.98 -13.26
CA VAL A 143 -2.66 7.51 -12.27
C VAL A 143 -2.43 9.00 -12.52
N SER A 144 -2.16 9.37 -13.77
CA SER A 144 -2.06 10.78 -14.17
C SER A 144 -3.40 11.50 -14.06
N TYR A 145 -4.50 10.84 -14.45
CA TYR A 145 -5.84 11.45 -14.46
C TYR A 145 -6.36 11.79 -13.07
N LEU A 146 -6.11 10.92 -12.10
CA LEU A 146 -6.46 11.11 -10.69
C LEU A 146 -5.45 12.01 -9.96
N ARG A 147 -4.45 12.53 -10.68
CA ARG A 147 -3.32 13.31 -10.14
C ARG A 147 -2.66 12.62 -8.95
N LEU A 148 -2.62 11.29 -8.97
CA LEU A 148 -2.06 10.52 -7.86
C LEU A 148 -0.55 10.72 -7.75
N GLY A 149 0.13 11.15 -8.84
CA GLY A 149 1.55 11.52 -8.81
C GLY A 149 2.44 10.48 -8.13
N GLU A 150 3.63 10.89 -7.71
CA GLU A 150 4.35 10.17 -6.65
C GLU A 150 3.74 10.59 -5.31
N LEU A 151 2.88 9.74 -4.76
CA LEU A 151 2.34 9.92 -3.42
C LEU A 151 3.41 9.52 -2.39
N ASP A 152 4.03 10.50 -1.75
CA ASP A 152 4.89 10.23 -0.60
C ASP A 152 4.09 9.67 0.59
N LEU A 153 4.78 9.04 1.55
CA LEU A 153 4.14 8.38 2.70
C LEU A 153 3.28 9.34 3.55
N THR A 154 3.64 10.62 3.62
CA THR A 154 2.91 11.65 4.37
C THR A 154 1.60 12.01 3.68
N SER A 155 1.66 12.20 2.37
CA SER A 155 0.49 12.45 1.51
C SER A 155 -0.48 11.26 1.53
N LEU A 156 0.05 10.03 1.53
CA LEU A 156 -0.74 8.80 1.68
C LEU A 156 -1.39 8.72 3.07
N ARG A 157 -0.68 9.09 4.14
CA ARG A 157 -1.23 9.17 5.50
C ARG A 157 -2.33 10.24 5.61
N GLN A 158 -2.17 11.42 5.01
CA GLN A 158 -3.23 12.44 4.97
C GLN A 158 -4.50 11.94 4.28
N LEU A 159 -4.38 11.29 3.12
CA LEU A 159 -5.48 10.59 2.45
C LEU A 159 -6.18 9.56 3.36
N CYS A 160 -5.42 8.93 4.28
CA CYS A 160 -5.94 7.98 5.26
C CYS A 160 -6.42 8.62 6.58
N CYS A 161 -6.28 9.92 6.80
CA CYS A 161 -6.65 10.58 8.06
C CYS A 161 -7.88 11.49 7.94
N ASP A 162 -8.19 12.01 6.75
CA ASP A 162 -9.23 13.04 6.56
C ASP A 162 -10.68 12.60 6.78
N SER A 163 -10.94 11.34 7.14
CA SER A 163 -12.32 10.79 7.21
C SER A 163 -13.00 10.89 8.58
N ASN A 164 -12.30 11.32 9.64
CA ASN A 164 -12.91 11.52 10.97
C ASN A 164 -13.27 12.97 11.27
N SER A 165 -13.08 13.88 10.32
CA SER A 165 -13.70 15.20 10.40
C SER A 165 -15.18 15.04 10.07
N GLU A 166 -16.01 14.76 11.08
CA GLU A 166 -17.42 15.14 11.08
C GLU A 166 -17.51 16.58 10.54
N GLY A 167 -17.81 16.73 9.26
CA GLY A 167 -17.96 18.04 8.65
C GLY A 167 -19.09 18.78 9.39
N PRO A 168 -18.97 20.10 9.59
CA PRO A 168 -20.02 20.87 10.22
C PRO A 168 -21.31 20.66 9.44
N VAL A 169 -22.35 20.24 10.15
CA VAL A 169 -23.73 20.20 9.67
C VAL A 169 -24.02 21.57 9.07
N LEU A 170 -23.98 21.69 7.74
CA LEU A 170 -24.56 22.82 7.04
C LEU A 170 -26.06 22.67 7.22
N ASP A 171 -26.53 23.23 8.33
CA ASP A 171 -27.92 23.49 8.64
C ASP A 171 -28.55 24.14 7.41
N SER A 172 -29.25 23.33 6.64
CA SER A 172 -30.12 23.79 5.57
C SER A 172 -31.30 24.46 6.26
N GLY A 173 -31.09 25.72 6.63
CA GLY A 173 -32.09 26.64 7.15
C GLY A 173 -33.29 26.68 6.22
N SER A 174 -34.28 25.87 6.57
CA SER A 174 -35.61 25.83 6.03
C SER A 174 -36.24 27.23 6.12
N GLY A 175 -36.87 27.64 5.02
CA GLY A 175 -37.46 28.96 4.84
C GLY A 175 -38.44 29.36 5.94
N GLY A 176 -38.14 30.48 6.58
CA GLY A 176 -39.12 31.28 7.32
C GLY A 176 -39.93 32.14 6.34
N VAL A 177 -41.18 31.75 6.14
CA VAL A 177 -42.23 32.44 5.38
C VAL A 177 -42.40 33.88 5.89
N GLY A 178 -42.36 34.85 4.97
CA GLY A 178 -42.61 36.27 5.26
C GLY A 178 -44.10 36.58 5.47
N PRO A 179 -44.45 37.55 6.34
CA PRO A 179 -45.82 38.04 6.44
C PRO A 179 -46.09 39.16 5.42
N SER A 180 -47.08 38.91 4.59
CA SER A 180 -47.72 39.86 3.67
C SER A 180 -48.31 41.06 4.41
N SER A 181 -47.90 42.27 4.02
CA SER A 181 -48.51 43.51 4.48
C SER A 181 -49.64 43.92 3.52
N LEU A 182 -50.87 43.95 4.04
CA LEU A 182 -52.08 44.48 3.39
C LEU A 182 -52.11 46.01 3.44
N PRO A 183 -52.61 46.71 2.41
CA PRO A 183 -52.87 48.15 2.50
C PRO A 183 -54.26 48.40 3.08
N HIS A 184 -54.39 49.41 3.95
CA HIS A 184 -55.67 50.05 4.24
C HIS A 184 -55.54 51.53 3.88
N GLY A 185 -56.36 51.95 2.91
CA GLY A 185 -56.62 53.35 2.60
C GLY A 185 -58.04 53.71 3.04
N ASN A 186 -58.10 54.68 3.95
CA ASN A 186 -59.04 55.82 4.11
C ASN A 186 -59.25 56.16 5.59
#